data_AF-A0A2T1CJ73-F1
#
_entry.id   AF-A0A2T1CJ73-F1
#
_cell.length_a   1.000
_cell.length_b   1.000
_cell.length_c   1.000
_cell.angle_alpha   90.00
_cell.angle_beta   90.00
_cell.angle_gamma   90.00
#
_symmetry.space_group_name_H-M   'P 1'
#
loop_
_entity.id
_entity.type
_entity.pdbx_description
1 polymer ?
#
loop_
_entity_poly.entity_id
_entity_poly.type
_entity_poly.pdbx_seq_one_letter_code
_entity_poly.pdbx_strand_id
1 'polypeptide(L)'
;NTTVDLTFSTGPLNDLYFGTPQADALNGLTGNDSIFGLDGNDNIGGDDGNDSLLGNAGNDFIDGGNGDDVVYAGKGNDGILGANGNDSLYGNKGFDVVLGGDGNDLIFGGKGDDSLGGDAGDDSIFGQLGNDYLLGGSGNDAVSGGEGDDTVVGIDPGATNPGVGEFDTLTGGAGNDRFLLGDSDKIYYSGDGNAAISDFNSGEDAIVLSGVKANYSLSVSGNVTSIFLKKTGQSDDLIATVQGVTDLNLDRPYFTFI
;
A
#
# COMPACT_ATOMS: atom_id res chain seq x y z
N ASN A 1 -24.22 9.68 24.32
CA ASN A 1 -23.67 10.49 25.44
C ASN A 1 -23.40 9.68 26.70
N THR A 2 -22.95 8.44 26.57
CA THR A 2 -22.35 7.68 27.67
C THR A 2 -21.61 6.51 27.03
N THR A 3 -20.37 6.76 26.59
CA THR A 3 -19.35 5.72 26.50
C THR A 3 -19.33 4.96 27.82
N VAL A 4 -19.42 3.63 27.76
CA VAL A 4 -19.33 2.79 28.96
C VAL A 4 -17.85 2.51 29.19
N ASP A 5 -17.21 3.49 29.79
CA ASP A 5 -15.83 3.45 30.22
C ASP A 5 -15.71 2.54 31.47
N LEU A 6 -15.05 1.39 31.32
CA LEU A 6 -14.90 0.40 32.39
C LEU A 6 -13.54 0.46 33.11
N THR A 7 -12.61 1.32 32.69
CA THR A 7 -11.31 1.48 33.34
C THR A 7 -10.73 2.88 33.14
N PHE A 8 -11.14 3.84 33.98
CA PHE A 8 -10.33 5.05 34.18
C PHE A 8 -9.02 4.66 34.88
N SER A 9 -7.93 4.54 34.10
CA SER A 9 -6.60 4.86 34.60
C SER A 9 -6.04 5.98 33.74
N THR A 10 -6.11 7.22 34.24
CA THR A 10 -5.47 8.39 33.59
C THR A 10 -3.94 8.35 33.75
N GLY A 11 -3.30 7.23 33.47
CA GLY A 11 -1.88 6.98 33.68
C GLY A 11 -1.34 6.02 32.61
N PRO A 12 -0.03 5.71 32.64
CA PRO A 12 0.67 4.92 31.60
C PRO A 12 0.36 3.43 31.70
N LEU A 13 -0.91 3.07 31.78
CA LEU A 13 -1.39 1.71 31.91
C LEU A 13 -2.04 1.28 30.61
N ASN A 14 -1.96 -0.02 30.37
CA ASN A 14 -2.73 -0.71 29.37
C ASN A 14 -4.22 -0.70 29.76
N ASP A 15 -5.03 -0.01 28.97
CA ASP A 15 -6.45 0.23 29.20
C ASP A 15 -7.34 -0.55 28.22
N LEU A 16 -8.61 -0.68 28.58
CA LEU A 16 -9.63 -1.35 27.78
C LEU A 16 -10.86 -0.45 27.60
N TYR A 17 -11.02 0.09 26.40
CA TYR A 17 -12.09 1.03 26.04
C TYR A 17 -13.18 0.35 25.21
N PHE A 18 -14.43 0.63 25.56
CA PHE A 18 -15.61 0.26 24.77
C PHE A 18 -16.42 1.51 24.45
N GLY A 19 -16.65 1.74 23.16
CA GLY A 19 -17.59 2.71 22.65
C GLY A 19 -19.04 2.30 22.91
N THR A 20 -19.92 2.89 22.13
CA THR A 20 -21.36 2.75 22.15
C THR A 20 -21.85 2.45 20.75
N PRO A 21 -23.15 2.19 20.55
CA PRO A 21 -23.69 2.10 19.18
C PRO A 21 -23.87 3.46 18.48
N GLN A 22 -23.14 4.50 18.87
CA GLN A 22 -23.19 5.84 18.30
C GLN A 22 -21.75 6.29 18.02
N ALA A 23 -21.58 7.32 17.18
CA ALA A 23 -20.27 7.94 16.98
C ALA A 23 -19.62 8.36 18.31
N ASP A 24 -18.43 7.81 18.56
CA ASP A 24 -17.63 8.04 19.75
C ASP A 24 -16.25 8.65 19.40
N ALA A 25 -15.61 9.23 20.42
CA ALA A 25 -14.23 9.68 20.36
C ALA A 25 -13.47 8.97 21.49
N LEU A 26 -12.59 8.06 21.11
CA LEU A 26 -11.86 7.15 22.01
C LEU A 26 -10.35 7.40 21.85
N ASN A 27 -9.61 7.41 22.95
CA ASN A 27 -8.19 7.71 22.94
C ASN A 27 -7.47 6.90 24.04
N GLY A 28 -6.43 6.16 23.66
CA GLY A 28 -5.63 5.28 24.53
C GLY A 28 -4.63 6.02 25.43
N LEU A 29 -4.08 7.13 24.93
CA LEU A 29 -3.03 7.94 25.55
C LEU A 29 -1.66 7.26 25.58
N THR A 30 -1.35 6.52 26.63
CA THR A 30 -0.01 5.94 26.81
C THR A 30 -0.18 4.57 27.41
N GLY A 31 0.49 3.57 26.88
CA GLY A 31 0.29 2.19 27.28
C GLY A 31 -0.14 1.35 26.09
N ASN A 32 -0.22 0.03 26.28
CA ASN A 32 -0.65 -0.84 25.20
C ASN A 32 -2.14 -1.15 25.41
N ASP A 33 -2.98 -0.47 24.67
CA ASP A 33 -4.41 -0.38 24.89
C ASP A 33 -5.22 -1.30 23.99
N SER A 34 -6.47 -1.50 24.36
CA SER A 34 -7.44 -2.22 23.54
C SER A 34 -8.71 -1.39 23.42
N ILE A 35 -9.03 -0.93 22.22
CA ILE A 35 -10.13 0.00 21.97
C ILE A 35 -11.13 -0.61 20.99
N PHE A 36 -12.40 -0.63 21.37
CA PHE A 36 -13.50 -1.16 20.58
C PHE A 36 -14.55 -0.07 20.30
N GLY A 37 -14.66 0.41 19.06
CA GLY A 37 -15.65 1.42 18.62
C GLY A 37 -17.11 0.94 18.72
N LEU A 38 -17.37 -0.26 18.16
CA LEU A 38 -18.67 -0.94 18.07
C LEU A 38 -19.48 -0.50 16.84
N ASP A 39 -20.70 0.00 17.00
CA ASP A 39 -21.45 0.54 15.85
C ASP A 39 -21.33 2.06 15.92
N GLY A 40 -21.11 2.75 14.82
CA GLY A 40 -20.92 4.20 14.88
C GLY A 40 -20.00 4.66 13.78
N ASN A 41 -19.80 5.97 13.70
CA ASN A 41 -18.69 6.48 12.91
C ASN A 41 -17.72 7.05 13.93
N ASP A 42 -16.76 6.25 14.32
CA ASP A 42 -15.94 6.50 15.49
C ASP A 42 -14.63 7.19 15.11
N ASN A 43 -14.07 7.93 16.06
CA ASN A 43 -12.71 8.44 15.98
C ASN A 43 -11.90 7.78 17.10
N ILE A 44 -10.93 6.96 16.72
CA ILE A 44 -10.17 6.10 17.62
C ILE A 44 -8.69 6.46 17.48
N GLY A 45 -8.03 6.81 18.59
CA GLY A 45 -6.58 7.01 18.65
C GLY A 45 -5.92 6.06 19.66
N GLY A 46 -4.86 5.37 19.27
CA GLY A 46 -4.00 4.60 20.17
C GLY A 46 -3.06 5.50 20.99
N ASP A 47 -2.44 6.47 20.31
CA ASP A 47 -1.37 7.34 20.83
C ASP A 47 -0.06 6.57 21.11
N ASP A 48 0.51 6.58 22.32
CA ASP A 48 1.80 5.92 22.58
C ASP A 48 1.62 4.48 23.09
N GLY A 49 2.16 3.49 22.39
CA GLY A 49 2.21 2.10 22.82
C GLY A 49 1.88 1.16 21.68
N ASN A 50 1.86 -0.15 21.96
CA ASN A 50 1.45 -1.12 20.96
C ASN A 50 -0.02 -1.49 21.19
N ASP A 51 -0.90 -0.91 20.40
CA ASP A 51 -2.34 -0.89 20.63
C ASP A 51 -3.09 -1.90 19.76
N SER A 52 -4.29 -2.26 20.23
CA SER A 52 -5.25 -3.05 19.47
C SER A 52 -6.54 -2.26 19.29
N LEU A 53 -6.77 -1.81 18.06
CA LEU A 53 -7.85 -0.87 17.72
C LEU A 53 -8.87 -1.57 16.80
N LEU A 54 -10.14 -1.54 17.18
CA LEU A 54 -11.22 -2.17 16.43
C LEU A 54 -12.38 -1.18 16.20
N GLY A 55 -12.57 -0.72 14.97
CA GLY A 55 -13.72 0.12 14.58
C GLY A 55 -15.05 -0.64 14.67
N ASN A 56 -15.10 -1.78 14.00
CA ASN A 56 -16.23 -2.70 13.81
C ASN A 56 -17.22 -2.29 12.73
N ALA A 57 -18.19 -1.40 13.00
CA ALA A 57 -19.25 -1.11 12.04
C ALA A 57 -19.59 0.37 11.93
N GLY A 58 -19.65 0.85 10.70
CA GLY A 58 -19.83 2.25 10.32
C GLY A 58 -18.51 2.80 9.80
N ASN A 59 -18.48 4.10 9.48
CA ASN A 59 -17.32 4.67 8.80
C ASN A 59 -16.40 5.30 9.84
N ASP A 60 -15.34 4.59 10.19
CA ASP A 60 -14.45 4.90 11.29
C ASP A 60 -13.18 5.62 10.81
N PHE A 61 -12.61 6.44 11.68
CA PHE A 61 -11.26 6.97 11.52
C PHE A 61 -10.41 6.46 12.67
N ILE A 62 -9.34 5.75 12.36
CA ILE A 62 -8.48 5.07 13.33
C ILE A 62 -7.03 5.51 13.10
N ASP A 63 -6.39 5.99 14.17
CA ASP A 63 -4.99 6.41 14.21
C ASP A 63 -4.26 5.54 15.23
N GLY A 64 -3.29 4.74 14.78
CA GLY A 64 -2.46 3.87 15.62
C GLY A 64 -1.63 4.71 16.59
N GLY A 65 -0.73 5.51 16.03
CA GLY A 65 0.08 6.47 16.78
C GLY A 65 1.54 6.07 16.79
N ASN A 66 2.12 5.87 17.97
CA ASN A 66 3.51 5.45 18.13
C ASN A 66 3.55 4.04 18.73
N GLY A 67 4.16 3.10 18.03
CA GLY A 67 4.35 1.73 18.48
C GLY A 67 3.92 0.76 17.39
N ASP A 68 4.14 -0.54 17.62
CA ASP A 68 3.70 -1.53 16.64
C ASP A 68 2.23 -1.89 16.91
N ASP A 69 1.32 -1.34 16.13
CA ASP A 69 -0.12 -1.38 16.34
C ASP A 69 -0.83 -2.46 15.51
N VAL A 70 -2.03 -2.85 15.96
CA VAL A 70 -2.92 -3.75 15.22
C VAL A 70 -4.30 -3.12 15.09
N VAL A 71 -4.67 -2.80 13.85
CA VAL A 71 -5.93 -2.09 13.54
C VAL A 71 -6.85 -2.94 12.67
N TYR A 72 -8.09 -3.15 13.13
CA TYR A 72 -9.17 -3.72 12.32
C TYR A 72 -10.31 -2.72 12.18
N ALA A 73 -10.48 -2.12 11.01
CA ALA A 73 -11.51 -1.10 10.81
C ALA A 73 -12.92 -1.71 10.73
N GLY A 74 -13.10 -2.75 9.91
CA GLY A 74 -14.23 -3.67 10.04
C GLY A 74 -15.24 -3.59 8.90
N LYS A 75 -16.27 -2.76 9.02
CA LYS A 75 -17.32 -2.60 8.00
C LYS A 75 -17.62 -1.13 7.86
N GLY A 76 -17.47 -0.60 6.67
CA GLY A 76 -17.72 0.81 6.41
C GLY A 76 -16.67 1.29 5.44
N ASN A 77 -16.71 2.57 5.12
CA ASN A 77 -15.60 3.17 4.39
C ASN A 77 -14.72 3.85 5.43
N ASP A 78 -13.61 3.22 5.74
CA ASP A 78 -12.80 3.56 6.90
C ASP A 78 -11.52 4.30 6.50
N GLY A 79 -10.99 5.09 7.42
CA GLY A 79 -9.68 5.73 7.30
C GLY A 79 -8.75 5.21 8.38
N ILE A 80 -7.60 4.66 8.00
CA ILE A 80 -6.60 4.13 8.92
C ILE A 80 -5.26 4.85 8.70
N LEU A 81 -4.64 5.29 9.79
CA LEU A 81 -3.24 5.72 9.86
C LEU A 81 -2.52 4.79 10.84
N GLY A 82 -1.46 4.10 10.41
CA GLY A 82 -0.57 3.36 11.33
C GLY A 82 0.33 4.33 12.11
N ALA A 83 0.89 5.30 11.39
CA ALA A 83 1.78 6.35 11.87
C ALA A 83 3.22 5.88 12.14
N ASN A 84 3.69 5.70 13.37
CA ASN A 84 5.08 5.28 13.62
C ASN A 84 5.11 3.88 14.20
N GLY A 85 5.78 2.95 13.55
CA GLY A 85 5.95 1.58 14.05
C GLY A 85 5.79 0.56 12.93
N ASN A 86 5.89 -0.72 13.25
CA ASN A 86 5.62 -1.78 12.28
C ASN A 86 4.20 -2.28 12.51
N ASP A 87 3.26 -1.74 11.77
CA ASP A 87 1.84 -1.90 12.02
C ASP A 87 1.23 -3.06 11.23
N SER A 88 0.11 -3.57 11.75
CA SER A 88 -0.73 -4.53 11.06
C SER A 88 -2.12 -3.94 10.85
N LEU A 89 -2.39 -3.48 9.64
CA LEU A 89 -3.55 -2.66 9.29
C LEU A 89 -4.51 -3.43 8.39
N TYR A 90 -5.79 -3.50 8.80
CA TYR A 90 -6.82 -4.25 8.10
C TYR A 90 -8.06 -3.36 7.85
N GLY A 91 -8.28 -2.94 6.60
CA GLY A 91 -9.49 -2.20 6.18
C GLY A 91 -10.77 -3.05 6.30
N ASN A 92 -10.66 -4.32 5.90
CA ASN A 92 -11.70 -5.34 5.92
C ASN A 92 -12.81 -5.17 4.87
N LYS A 93 -13.77 -4.27 5.04
CA LYS A 93 -14.94 -4.20 4.14
C LYS A 93 -15.39 -2.77 3.93
N GLY A 94 -15.37 -2.35 2.68
CA GLY A 94 -15.90 -1.11 2.16
C GLY A 94 -14.82 -0.47 1.31
N PHE A 95 -14.93 0.84 1.09
CA PHE A 95 -13.89 1.57 0.37
C PHE A 95 -12.99 2.22 1.40
N ASP A 96 -11.86 1.60 1.67
CA ASP A 96 -10.97 1.97 2.77
C ASP A 96 -9.78 2.79 2.27
N VAL A 97 -9.31 3.70 3.12
CA VAL A 97 -8.06 4.44 2.90
C VAL A 97 -7.11 4.08 4.03
N VAL A 98 -5.98 3.46 3.71
CA VAL A 98 -4.99 2.99 4.69
C VAL A 98 -3.62 3.56 4.35
N LEU A 99 -3.00 4.22 5.32
CA LEU A 99 -1.61 4.67 5.26
C LEU A 99 -0.83 4.00 6.39
N GLY A 100 0.24 3.29 6.04
CA GLY A 100 1.16 2.62 6.96
C GLY A 100 1.89 3.64 7.83
N GLY A 101 2.80 4.40 7.21
CA GLY A 101 3.53 5.48 7.86
C GLY A 101 5.02 5.16 7.91
N ASP A 102 5.66 5.45 9.03
CA ASP A 102 7.06 5.13 9.26
C ASP A 102 7.19 3.71 9.85
N GLY A 103 7.85 2.79 9.16
CA GLY A 103 8.15 1.44 9.63
C GLY A 103 7.81 0.39 8.57
N ASN A 104 7.98 -0.89 8.90
CA ASN A 104 7.71 -1.97 7.95
C ASN A 104 6.31 -2.53 8.21
N ASP A 105 5.35 -2.09 7.42
CA ASP A 105 3.94 -2.32 7.67
C ASP A 105 3.38 -3.53 6.93
N LEU A 106 2.33 -4.09 7.51
CA LEU A 106 1.53 -5.14 6.91
C LEU A 106 0.11 -4.62 6.68
N ILE A 107 -0.25 -4.39 5.42
CA ILE A 107 -1.50 -3.74 5.04
C ILE A 107 -2.39 -4.69 4.24
N PHE A 108 -3.65 -4.80 4.65
CA PHE A 108 -4.68 -5.55 3.95
C PHE A 108 -5.91 -4.67 3.71
N GLY A 109 -6.24 -4.38 2.44
CA GLY A 109 -7.46 -3.64 2.07
C GLY A 109 -8.72 -4.44 2.39
N GLY A 110 -8.87 -5.60 1.76
CA GLY A 110 -9.91 -6.55 2.09
C GLY A 110 -10.98 -6.64 1.02
N LYS A 111 -12.11 -5.95 1.18
CA LYS A 111 -13.22 -5.99 0.21
C LYS A 111 -13.69 -4.59 -0.12
N GLY A 112 -13.53 -4.23 -1.38
CA GLY A 112 -13.97 -2.96 -1.95
C GLY A 112 -12.83 -2.35 -2.76
N ASP A 113 -13.04 -1.19 -3.35
CA ASP A 113 -11.99 -0.53 -4.13
C ASP A 113 -11.16 0.36 -3.16
N ASP A 114 -10.05 -0.18 -2.66
CA ASP A 114 -9.29 0.41 -1.57
C ASP A 114 -8.14 1.30 -2.07
N SER A 115 -7.69 2.23 -1.22
CA SER A 115 -6.51 3.05 -1.45
C SER A 115 -5.49 2.80 -0.34
N LEU A 116 -4.40 2.13 -0.67
CA LEU A 116 -3.42 1.63 0.29
C LEU A 116 -2.04 2.24 0.03
N GLY A 117 -1.40 2.78 1.07
CA GLY A 117 -0.04 3.31 1.04
C GLY A 117 0.81 2.72 2.16
N GLY A 118 1.99 2.19 1.85
CA GLY A 118 2.98 1.76 2.86
C GLY A 118 3.72 2.94 3.48
N ASP A 119 3.98 3.96 2.67
CA ASP A 119 4.76 5.16 3.02
C ASP A 119 6.26 4.88 3.20
N ALA A 120 6.80 4.72 4.40
CA ALA A 120 8.24 4.66 4.62
C ALA A 120 8.68 3.39 5.35
N GLY A 121 9.24 2.44 4.60
CA GLY A 121 9.82 1.22 5.13
C GLY A 121 9.77 0.11 4.10
N ASP A 122 10.12 -1.12 4.49
CA ASP A 122 9.95 -2.28 3.62
C ASP A 122 8.57 -2.90 3.89
N ASP A 123 7.57 -2.52 3.09
CA ASP A 123 6.16 -2.80 3.36
C ASP A 123 5.61 -4.05 2.65
N SER A 124 4.54 -4.61 3.20
CA SER A 124 3.77 -5.70 2.59
C SER A 124 2.31 -5.31 2.44
N ILE A 125 1.88 -5.05 1.22
CA ILE A 125 0.56 -4.48 0.91
C ILE A 125 -0.25 -5.46 0.04
N PHE A 126 -1.47 -5.74 0.47
CA PHE A 126 -2.41 -6.65 -0.19
C PHE A 126 -3.78 -5.99 -0.37
N GLY A 127 -4.16 -5.67 -1.60
CA GLY A 127 -5.49 -5.11 -1.93
C GLY A 127 -6.63 -6.09 -1.64
N GLN A 128 -6.44 -7.34 -2.08
CA GLN A 128 -7.37 -8.47 -1.99
C GLN A 128 -8.52 -8.43 -2.99
N LEU A 129 -9.70 -7.91 -2.66
CA LEU A 129 -10.88 -8.01 -3.52
C LEU A 129 -11.39 -6.62 -3.87
N GLY A 130 -11.41 -6.28 -5.15
CA GLY A 130 -11.86 -4.98 -5.64
C GLY A 130 -10.79 -4.36 -6.52
N ASN A 131 -11.07 -3.18 -7.05
CA ASN A 131 -10.12 -2.47 -7.91
C ASN A 131 -9.32 -1.50 -7.06
N ASP A 132 -8.14 -1.91 -6.67
CA ASP A 132 -7.36 -1.24 -5.64
C ASP A 132 -6.33 -0.29 -6.24
N TYR A 133 -6.03 0.78 -5.51
CA TYR A 133 -4.88 1.64 -5.76
C TYR A 133 -3.85 1.41 -4.67
N LEU A 134 -2.69 0.86 -5.05
CA LEU A 134 -1.65 0.46 -4.12
C LEU A 134 -0.36 1.24 -4.38
N LEU A 135 0.19 1.78 -3.30
CA LEU A 135 1.43 2.55 -3.27
C LEU A 135 2.37 1.92 -2.23
N GLY A 136 3.50 1.37 -2.66
CA GLY A 136 4.54 0.86 -1.76
C GLY A 136 5.10 2.00 -0.92
N GLY A 137 5.91 2.85 -1.54
CA GLY A 137 6.43 4.05 -0.89
C GLY A 137 7.94 4.10 -1.01
N SER A 138 8.64 4.55 0.02
CA SER A 138 10.10 4.44 0.05
C SER A 138 10.53 3.18 0.76
N GLY A 139 11.36 2.36 0.12
CA GLY A 139 11.84 1.10 0.69
C GLY A 139 11.84 -0.01 -0.34
N ASN A 140 11.89 -1.26 0.10
CA ASN A 140 11.76 -2.42 -0.78
C ASN A 140 10.45 -3.14 -0.47
N ASP A 141 9.44 -2.86 -1.27
CA ASP A 141 8.07 -3.21 -0.96
C ASP A 141 7.63 -4.48 -1.66
N ALA A 142 6.69 -5.19 -1.03
CA ALA A 142 5.95 -6.28 -1.63
C ALA A 142 4.49 -5.85 -1.80
N VAL A 143 4.09 -5.54 -3.02
CA VAL A 143 2.75 -5.02 -3.34
C VAL A 143 1.98 -6.01 -4.20
N SER A 144 0.78 -6.39 -3.75
CA SER A 144 -0.12 -7.33 -4.42
C SER A 144 -1.52 -6.75 -4.55
N GLY A 145 -2.00 -6.60 -5.79
CA GLY A 145 -3.37 -6.16 -6.08
C GLY A 145 -4.41 -7.16 -5.58
N GLY A 146 -4.55 -8.30 -6.26
CA GLY A 146 -5.46 -9.37 -5.83
C GLY A 146 -6.45 -9.75 -6.93
N GLU A 147 -7.74 -9.78 -6.61
CA GLU A 147 -8.80 -9.90 -7.62
C GLU A 147 -9.36 -8.52 -7.93
N GLY A 148 -9.35 -8.11 -9.19
CA GLY A 148 -9.85 -6.81 -9.63
C GLY A 148 -8.92 -6.18 -10.66
N ASP A 149 -9.31 -5.02 -11.18
CA ASP A 149 -8.44 -4.26 -12.08
C ASP A 149 -7.62 -3.27 -11.23
N ASP A 150 -6.41 -3.66 -10.84
CA ASP A 150 -5.62 -2.93 -9.85
C ASP A 150 -4.64 -1.93 -10.46
N THR A 151 -4.28 -0.91 -9.70
CA THR A 151 -3.17 0.01 -10.02
C THR A 151 -2.08 -0.12 -8.98
N VAL A 152 -0.91 -0.62 -9.42
CA VAL A 152 0.22 -0.95 -8.56
C VAL A 152 1.39 0.00 -8.84
N VAL A 153 1.81 0.73 -7.80
CA VAL A 153 2.97 1.62 -7.78
C VAL A 153 3.89 1.17 -6.63
N GLY A 154 5.13 0.79 -6.91
CA GLY A 154 6.03 0.34 -5.85
C GLY A 154 6.68 1.47 -5.04
N ILE A 155 6.77 2.68 -5.59
CA ILE A 155 7.63 3.75 -5.07
C ILE A 155 6.85 4.94 -4.51
N ASP A 156 7.51 5.88 -3.83
CA ASP A 156 6.97 7.23 -3.56
C ASP A 156 7.09 8.16 -4.79
N PRO A 157 6.00 8.48 -5.53
CA PRO A 157 6.04 9.35 -6.70
C PRO A 157 6.35 10.81 -6.32
N GLY A 158 6.19 11.19 -5.04
CA GLY A 158 6.56 12.48 -4.49
C GLY A 158 8.07 12.70 -4.39
N ALA A 159 8.85 11.62 -4.27
CA ALA A 159 10.29 11.65 -4.11
C ALA A 159 10.99 12.40 -5.27
N THR A 160 12.16 12.99 -4.97
CA THR A 160 12.95 13.69 -6.00
C THR A 160 13.46 12.73 -7.06
N ASN A 161 13.86 11.52 -6.66
CA ASN A 161 14.30 10.43 -7.55
C ASN A 161 13.58 9.12 -7.15
N PRO A 162 12.33 8.91 -7.59
CA PRO A 162 11.55 7.74 -7.17
C PRO A 162 12.16 6.41 -7.64
N GLY A 163 12.26 5.41 -6.75
CA GLY A 163 12.78 4.09 -7.10
C GLY A 163 14.30 3.96 -7.12
N VAL A 164 15.07 4.98 -6.70
CA VAL A 164 16.53 4.90 -6.72
C VAL A 164 17.03 4.11 -5.51
N GLY A 165 17.66 2.96 -5.78
CA GLY A 165 18.14 2.04 -4.75
C GLY A 165 17.07 1.14 -4.14
N GLU A 166 15.84 1.21 -4.65
CA GLU A 166 14.65 0.49 -4.18
C GLU A 166 14.35 -0.72 -5.08
N PHE A 167 13.95 -1.83 -4.46
CA PHE A 167 13.75 -3.12 -5.12
C PHE A 167 12.39 -3.72 -4.77
N ASP A 168 11.35 -3.32 -5.50
CA ASP A 168 9.99 -3.73 -5.17
C ASP A 168 9.57 -4.99 -5.93
N THR A 169 8.75 -5.80 -5.28
CA THR A 169 8.05 -6.94 -5.90
C THR A 169 6.60 -6.56 -6.11
N LEU A 170 6.17 -6.53 -7.36
CA LEU A 170 4.84 -6.10 -7.76
C LEU A 170 4.07 -7.28 -8.36
N THR A 171 2.86 -7.50 -7.88
CA THR A 171 1.96 -8.57 -8.33
C THR A 171 0.59 -7.96 -8.59
N GLY A 172 0.04 -8.20 -9.77
CA GLY A 172 -1.29 -7.68 -10.14
C GLY A 172 -2.38 -8.59 -9.60
N GLY A 173 -2.22 -9.90 -9.85
CA GLY A 173 -3.20 -10.92 -9.51
C GLY A 173 -4.09 -11.24 -10.69
N ALA A 174 -5.40 -11.15 -10.50
CA ALA A 174 -6.41 -11.49 -11.50
C ALA A 174 -7.21 -10.25 -11.88
N GLY A 175 -7.23 -9.92 -13.16
CA GLY A 175 -7.91 -8.76 -13.69
C GLY A 175 -7.00 -8.01 -14.64
N ASN A 176 -7.36 -6.79 -15.04
CA ASN A 176 -6.56 -5.99 -15.96
C ASN A 176 -5.73 -4.98 -15.18
N ASP A 177 -4.55 -5.43 -14.74
CA ASP A 177 -3.76 -4.65 -13.81
C ASP A 177 -2.86 -3.62 -14.49
N ARG A 178 -2.51 -2.56 -13.77
CA ARG A 178 -1.65 -1.48 -14.24
C ARG A 178 -0.44 -1.34 -13.33
N PHE A 179 0.73 -1.69 -13.87
CA PHE A 179 2.02 -1.44 -13.20
C PHE A 179 2.58 -0.09 -13.64
N LEU A 180 2.64 0.87 -12.73
CA LEU A 180 3.13 2.21 -12.99
C LEU A 180 4.64 2.30 -12.71
N LEU A 181 5.43 2.42 -13.77
CA LEU A 181 6.88 2.59 -13.72
C LEU A 181 7.32 3.99 -14.18
N GLY A 182 6.39 4.94 -14.14
CA GLY A 182 6.61 6.35 -14.44
C GLY A 182 5.29 7.10 -14.62
N ASP A 183 5.37 8.43 -14.54
CA ASP A 183 4.29 9.38 -14.80
C ASP A 183 4.66 10.36 -15.93
N SER A 184 3.86 11.40 -16.15
CA SER A 184 4.11 12.38 -17.22
C SER A 184 5.40 13.20 -17.05
N ASP A 185 5.93 13.27 -15.83
CA ASP A 185 7.06 14.12 -15.45
C ASP A 185 8.29 13.31 -15.02
N LYS A 186 8.10 12.09 -14.50
CA LYS A 186 9.15 11.29 -13.86
C LYS A 186 9.18 9.85 -14.38
N ILE A 187 10.39 9.33 -14.57
CA ILE A 187 10.64 7.90 -14.75
C ILE A 187 10.92 7.32 -13.36
N TYR A 188 10.31 6.18 -13.03
CA TYR A 188 10.55 5.48 -11.77
C TYR A 188 11.69 4.47 -11.93
N TYR A 189 12.40 4.16 -10.85
CA TYR A 189 13.54 3.24 -10.82
C TYR A 189 14.72 3.65 -11.72
N SER A 190 14.86 4.94 -12.08
CA SER A 190 15.97 5.39 -12.91
C SER A 190 17.27 5.44 -12.08
N GLY A 191 18.07 4.38 -12.13
CA GLY A 191 19.35 4.31 -11.44
C GLY A 191 19.73 2.86 -11.13
N ASP A 192 19.88 2.57 -9.84
CA ASP A 192 20.27 1.27 -9.29
C ASP A 192 19.14 0.49 -8.61
N GLY A 193 17.90 1.00 -8.60
CA GLY A 193 16.71 0.24 -8.18
C GLY A 193 15.99 -0.44 -9.35
N ASN A 194 15.03 -1.32 -9.05
CA ASN A 194 14.19 -1.96 -10.06
C ASN A 194 12.90 -2.57 -9.50
N ALA A 195 11.82 -2.57 -10.28
CA ALA A 195 10.63 -3.37 -10.00
C ALA A 195 10.77 -4.82 -10.50
N ALA A 196 10.26 -5.78 -9.73
CA ALA A 196 10.09 -7.17 -10.13
C ALA A 196 8.59 -7.49 -10.26
N ILE A 197 8.09 -7.45 -11.50
CA ILE A 197 6.69 -7.79 -11.81
C ILE A 197 6.59 -9.32 -11.93
N SER A 198 5.83 -9.95 -11.02
CA SER A 198 5.94 -11.39 -10.76
C SER A 198 4.97 -12.27 -11.56
N ASP A 199 3.83 -11.73 -12.00
CA ASP A 199 2.72 -12.51 -12.56
C ASP A 199 2.09 -11.92 -13.85
N PHE A 200 2.76 -10.95 -14.48
CA PHE A 200 2.25 -10.22 -15.64
C PHE A 200 1.57 -11.09 -16.71
N ASN A 201 0.32 -10.79 -17.01
CA ASN A 201 -0.48 -11.38 -18.07
C ASN A 201 -0.66 -10.41 -19.24
N SER A 202 0.09 -10.61 -20.33
CA SER A 202 0.01 -9.76 -21.53
C SER A 202 -1.37 -9.67 -22.23
N GLY A 203 -2.33 -10.52 -21.85
CA GLY A 203 -3.71 -10.48 -22.34
C GLY A 203 -4.64 -9.56 -21.53
N GLU A 204 -4.25 -9.20 -20.31
CA GLU A 204 -5.07 -8.48 -19.34
C GLU A 204 -4.35 -7.21 -18.86
N ASP A 205 -3.07 -7.33 -18.52
CA ASP A 205 -2.31 -6.29 -17.81
C ASP A 205 -1.64 -5.26 -18.72
N ALA A 206 -1.26 -4.14 -18.10
CA ALA A 206 -0.51 -3.07 -18.72
C ALA A 206 0.66 -2.58 -17.85
N ILE A 207 1.75 -2.21 -18.52
CA ILE A 207 2.90 -1.51 -17.95
C ILE A 207 2.88 -0.07 -18.47
N VAL A 208 2.97 0.89 -17.55
CA VAL A 208 3.01 2.31 -17.85
C VAL A 208 4.44 2.82 -17.67
N LEU A 209 4.95 3.50 -18.71
CA LEU A 209 6.29 4.07 -18.75
C LEU A 209 6.21 5.56 -19.08
N SER A 210 7.15 6.35 -18.56
CA SER A 210 7.24 7.78 -18.85
C SER A 210 7.96 8.07 -20.17
N GLY A 211 7.51 9.08 -20.91
CA GLY A 211 8.16 9.61 -22.09
C GLY A 211 7.85 8.85 -23.38
N VAL A 212 8.89 8.47 -24.13
CA VAL A 212 8.72 7.86 -25.47
C VAL A 212 9.37 6.49 -25.55
N LYS A 213 8.72 5.58 -26.30
CA LYS A 213 9.21 4.23 -26.61
C LYS A 213 10.69 4.15 -26.98
N ALA A 214 11.20 5.12 -27.74
CA ALA A 214 12.58 5.11 -28.22
C ALA A 214 13.62 5.08 -27.07
N ASN A 215 13.25 5.57 -25.89
CA ASN A 215 14.08 5.60 -24.71
C ASN A 215 14.25 4.22 -24.06
N TYR A 216 13.47 3.22 -24.46
CA TYR A 216 13.45 1.91 -23.81
C TYR A 216 13.99 0.79 -24.71
N SER A 217 14.56 -0.24 -24.08
CA SER A 217 14.95 -1.50 -24.70
C SER A 217 14.50 -2.68 -23.86
N LEU A 218 14.31 -3.84 -24.50
CA LEU A 218 14.01 -5.09 -23.83
C LEU A 218 15.17 -6.08 -23.99
N SER A 219 15.42 -6.89 -22.97
CA SER A 219 16.30 -8.05 -23.04
C SER A 219 15.60 -9.26 -22.45
N VAL A 220 15.66 -10.41 -23.11
CA VAL A 220 15.00 -11.65 -22.64
C VAL A 220 16.05 -12.66 -22.21
N SER A 221 15.87 -13.21 -21.01
CA SER A 221 16.70 -14.28 -20.46
C SER A 221 15.83 -15.35 -19.81
N GLY A 222 15.65 -16.48 -20.50
CA GLY A 222 14.73 -17.52 -20.05
C GLY A 222 13.29 -17.03 -20.05
N ASN A 223 12.63 -17.08 -18.88
CA ASN A 223 11.24 -16.63 -18.68
C ASN A 223 11.14 -15.23 -18.09
N VAL A 224 12.23 -14.45 -18.13
CA VAL A 224 12.28 -13.09 -17.61
C VAL A 224 12.61 -12.14 -18.75
N THR A 225 11.81 -11.09 -18.88
CA THR A 225 12.10 -9.96 -19.74
C THR A 225 12.50 -8.76 -18.88
N SER A 226 13.67 -8.19 -19.13
CA SER A 226 14.16 -6.97 -18.50
C SER A 226 13.84 -5.76 -19.36
N ILE A 227 13.34 -4.69 -18.73
CA ILE A 227 13.05 -3.39 -19.33
C ILE A 227 14.17 -2.42 -18.93
N PHE A 228 14.82 -1.83 -19.93
CA PHE A 228 15.93 -0.90 -19.72
C PHE A 228 15.59 0.50 -20.20
N LEU A 229 16.00 1.52 -19.44
CA LEU A 229 16.05 2.92 -19.85
C LEU A 229 17.42 3.23 -20.45
N LYS A 230 17.44 3.69 -21.71
CA LYS A 230 18.67 3.98 -22.44
C LYS A 230 19.34 5.25 -21.94
N LYS A 231 20.66 5.16 -21.69
CA LYS A 231 21.47 6.32 -21.33
C LYS A 231 22.53 6.63 -22.38
N THR A 232 22.70 7.92 -22.68
CA THR A 232 23.74 8.36 -23.62
C THR A 232 25.09 8.39 -22.91
N GLY A 233 26.03 7.55 -23.36
CA GLY A 233 27.41 7.55 -22.85
C GLY A 233 27.60 6.89 -21.48
N GLN A 234 26.60 6.14 -21.01
CA GLN A 234 26.61 5.35 -19.76
C GLN A 234 25.94 3.99 -20.02
N SER A 235 25.98 3.09 -19.04
CA SER A 235 25.14 1.89 -19.06
C SER A 235 23.67 2.26 -18.91
N ASP A 236 22.82 1.51 -19.58
CA ASP A 236 21.37 1.63 -19.43
C ASP A 236 20.94 1.22 -18.02
N ASP A 237 19.90 1.86 -17.49
CA ASP A 237 19.33 1.50 -16.19
C ASP A 237 18.33 0.35 -16.37
N LEU A 238 18.36 -0.62 -15.46
CA LEU A 238 17.32 -1.64 -15.36
C LEU A 238 16.14 -1.03 -14.60
N ILE A 239 14.99 -0.86 -15.26
CA ILE A 239 13.80 -0.28 -14.64
C ILE A 239 12.92 -1.36 -14.03
N ALA A 240 12.76 -2.47 -14.74
CA ALA A 240 11.96 -3.59 -14.26
C ALA A 240 12.38 -4.93 -14.86
N THR A 241 12.06 -5.99 -14.14
CA THR A 241 12.02 -7.36 -14.64
C THR A 241 10.58 -7.85 -14.64
N VAL A 242 10.18 -8.50 -15.72
CA VAL A 242 8.84 -9.05 -15.90
C VAL A 242 8.95 -10.55 -16.05
N GLN A 243 8.35 -11.28 -15.12
CA GLN A 243 8.38 -12.74 -15.09
C GLN A 243 7.21 -13.31 -15.91
N GLY A 244 7.35 -14.55 -16.38
CA GLY A 244 6.25 -15.30 -17.00
C GLY A 244 5.98 -14.99 -18.48
N VAL A 245 6.54 -13.89 -19.02
CA VAL A 245 6.33 -13.49 -20.43
C VAL A 245 7.64 -13.39 -21.20
N THR A 246 7.69 -14.05 -22.35
CA THR A 246 8.92 -14.19 -23.18
C THR A 246 8.87 -13.43 -24.50
N ASP A 247 7.71 -12.88 -24.87
CA ASP A 247 7.46 -12.18 -26.14
C ASP A 247 6.98 -10.73 -25.95
N LEU A 248 7.33 -10.12 -24.81
CA LEU A 248 7.06 -8.70 -24.59
C LEU A 248 7.64 -7.84 -25.71
N ASN A 249 6.85 -6.88 -26.15
CA ASN A 249 7.16 -6.01 -27.26
C ASN A 249 6.58 -4.62 -27.00
N LEU A 250 7.45 -3.62 -27.01
CA LEU A 250 7.13 -2.22 -26.79
C LEU A 250 6.14 -1.60 -27.82
N ASP A 251 5.78 -2.32 -28.89
CA ASP A 251 4.76 -1.91 -29.88
C ASP A 251 3.34 -2.42 -29.57
N ARG A 252 3.18 -3.20 -28.49
CA ARG A 252 1.90 -3.83 -28.12
C ARG A 252 1.10 -2.96 -27.15
N PRO A 253 -0.23 -3.12 -27.10
CA PRO A 253 -1.12 -2.24 -26.34
C PRO A 253 -0.96 -2.35 -24.82
N TYR A 254 -0.35 -3.41 -24.31
CA TYR A 254 -0.02 -3.53 -22.89
C TYR A 254 1.12 -2.60 -22.45
N PHE A 255 1.83 -1.92 -23.36
CA PHE A 255 2.70 -0.81 -22.99
C PHE A 255 2.00 0.51 -23.25
N THR A 256 1.87 1.32 -22.19
CA THR A 256 1.43 2.72 -22.31
C THR A 256 2.63 3.63 -22.06
N PHE A 257 2.80 4.63 -22.91
CA PHE A 257 3.81 5.68 -22.75
C PHE A 257 3.10 7.01 -22.52
N ILE A 258 3.41 7.69 -21.40
CA ILE A 258 2.75 8.93 -20.97
C ILE A 258 3.72 10.10 -20.84
#